data_AF-A0A2R7T7D1-F1
#
_entry.id   AF-A0A2R7T7D1-F1
#
_cell.length_a   1.000
_cell.length_b   1.000
_cell.length_c   1.000
_cell.angle_alpha   90.00
_cell.angle_beta   90.00
_cell.angle_gamma   90.00
#
_symmetry.space_group_name_H-M   'P 1'
#
loop_
_entity.id
_entity.type
_entity.pdbx_description
1 polymer ?
#
loop_
_entity_poly.entity_id
_entity_poly.type
_entity_poly.pdbx_seq_one_letter_code
_entity_poly.pdbx_strand_id
1 'polypeptide(L)' 'SKNDFNIFEGRTVRGIPSHTISQGRVVFARGELRAEAGTGRYLKRPPFGPQFEAAAKRSADLTPTAVAR' A
#
# COMPACT_ATOMS: atom_id res chain seq x y z
N SER A 1 -15.59 -5.44 13.46
CA SER A 1 -15.76 -6.40 12.35
C SER A 1 -17.25 -6.70 12.24
N LYS A 2 -17.87 -6.56 11.06
CA LYS A 2 -19.25 -7.02 10.82
C LYS A 2 -19.25 -8.49 10.38
N ASN A 3 -18.46 -9.33 11.06
CA ASN A 3 -18.35 -10.76 10.85
C ASN A 3 -17.83 -11.37 12.16
N ASP A 4 -18.42 -12.49 12.54
CA ASP A 4 -18.20 -13.27 13.74
C ASP A 4 -17.16 -14.40 13.56
N PHE A 5 -16.65 -14.59 12.34
CA PHE A 5 -15.70 -15.65 12.01
C PHE A 5 -14.27 -15.13 11.72
N ASN A 6 -13.26 -15.95 12.04
CA ASN A 6 -11.86 -15.72 11.69
C ASN A 6 -11.25 -17.00 11.07
N ILE A 7 -10.69 -16.90 9.86
CA ILE A 7 -10.05 -18.02 9.15
C ILE A 7 -8.84 -18.62 9.88
N PHE A 8 -8.30 -17.93 10.90
CA PHE A 8 -7.15 -18.35 11.70
C PHE A 8 -7.51 -18.71 13.15
N GLU A 9 -8.77 -19.04 13.42
CA GLU A 9 -9.24 -19.41 14.77
C GLU A 9 -8.39 -20.55 15.39
N GLY A 10 -8.08 -20.43 16.69
CA GLY A 10 -7.25 -21.39 17.43
C GLY A 10 -5.73 -21.31 17.19
N ARG A 11 -5.24 -20.44 16.29
CA ARG A 11 -3.81 -20.32 15.99
C ARG A 11 -3.08 -19.41 16.98
N THR A 12 -2.04 -19.93 17.64
CA THR A 12 -1.10 -19.13 18.45
C THR A 12 0.04 -18.59 17.58
N VAL A 13 0.43 -17.34 17.80
CA VAL A 13 1.56 -16.69 17.10
C VAL A 13 2.55 -16.10 18.10
N ARG A 14 3.83 -16.05 17.72
CA ARG A 14 4.88 -15.38 18.48
C ARG A 14 5.35 -14.15 17.70
N GLY A 15 5.38 -13.00 18.37
CA GLY A 15 5.66 -11.70 17.76
C GLY A 15 4.37 -11.01 17.35
N ILE A 16 3.92 -10.07 18.18
CA ILE A 16 2.75 -9.23 17.94
C ILE A 16 3.18 -7.76 17.96
N PRO A 17 2.50 -6.87 17.22
CA PRO A 17 2.79 -5.44 17.29
C PRO A 17 2.51 -4.96 18.72
N SER A 18 3.52 -4.43 19.41
CA SER A 18 3.32 -3.79 20.71
C SER A 18 2.75 -2.39 20.56
N HIS A 19 3.15 -1.69 19.49
CA HIS A 19 2.70 -0.35 19.14
C HIS A 19 2.55 -0.23 17.62
N THR A 20 1.58 0.57 17.18
CA THR A 20 1.42 0.95 15.78
C THR A 20 1.38 2.47 15.68
N ILE A 21 2.18 3.03 14.80
CA ILE A 21 2.24 4.47 14.54
C ILE A 21 1.61 4.74 13.18
N SER A 22 0.71 5.72 13.13
CA SER A 22 0.16 6.24 11.89
C SER A 22 0.20 7.76 11.94
N GLN A 23 0.77 8.39 10.90
CA GLN A 23 0.87 9.85 10.78
C GLN A 23 1.48 10.52 12.02
N GLY A 24 2.52 9.90 12.59
CA GLY A 24 3.23 10.41 13.79
C GLY A 24 2.50 10.17 15.12
N ARG A 25 1.33 9.55 15.13
CA ARG A 25 0.55 9.26 16.33
C ARG A 25 0.56 7.77 16.67
N VAL A 26 0.65 7.43 17.95
CA VAL A 26 0.49 6.04 18.43
C VAL A 26 -1.00 5.69 18.40
N VAL A 27 -1.42 4.92 17.41
CA VAL A 27 -2.83 4.54 17.19
C VAL A 27 -3.20 3.19 17.81
N PHE A 28 -2.20 2.41 18.20
CA PHE A 28 -2.37 1.17 18.95
C PHE A 28 -1.21 1.04 19.93
N ALA A 29 -1.50 0.63 21.17
CA ALA A 29 -0.48 0.40 22.18
C ALA A 29 -0.94 -0.72 23.13
N ARG A 30 -0.17 -1.80 23.21
CA ARG A 30 -0.32 -2.88 24.20
C ARG A 30 -1.75 -3.42 24.34
N GLY A 31 -2.43 -3.65 23.22
CA GLY A 31 -3.81 -4.16 23.19
C GLY A 31 -4.89 -3.08 23.16
N GLU A 32 -4.54 -1.82 23.40
CA GLU A 32 -5.46 -0.69 23.36
C GLU A 32 -5.50 -0.06 21.96
N LEU A 33 -6.70 0.03 21.39
CA LEU A 33 -6.94 0.72 20.12
C LEU A 33 -7.28 2.19 20.37
N ARG A 34 -6.49 3.10 19.79
CA ARG A 34 -6.59 4.56 19.94
C ARG A 34 -6.87 5.26 18.60
N ALA A 35 -7.49 4.55 17.67
CA ALA A 35 -7.83 5.10 16.37
C ALA A 35 -9.05 6.03 16.48
N GLU A 36 -8.96 7.22 15.90
CA GLU A 36 -10.03 8.21 15.85
C GLU A 36 -10.64 8.25 14.43
N ALA A 37 -11.97 8.22 14.34
CA ALA A 37 -12.67 8.30 13.07
C ALA A 37 -12.34 9.60 12.33
N GLY A 38 -12.10 9.50 11.01
CA GLY A 38 -11.77 10.66 10.18
C GLY A 38 -10.30 11.12 10.23
N THR A 39 -9.44 10.51 11.06
CA THR A 39 -8.00 10.88 11.10
C THR A 39 -7.18 10.34 9.93
N GLY A 40 -7.70 9.33 9.22
CA GLY A 40 -7.13 8.89 7.95
C GLY A 40 -7.33 9.94 6.87
N ARG A 41 -6.38 10.03 5.93
CA ARG A 41 -6.46 10.96 4.78
C ARG A 41 -6.38 10.22 3.46
N TYR A 42 -7.03 10.78 2.45
CA TYR A 42 -6.88 10.32 1.08
C TYR A 42 -5.43 10.56 0.59
N LEU A 43 -4.84 9.53 -0.02
CA LEU A 43 -3.52 9.60 -0.63
C LEU A 43 -3.67 9.56 -2.15
N LYS A 44 -3.55 10.71 -2.80
CA LYS A 44 -3.55 10.80 -4.27
C LYS A 44 -2.31 10.09 -4.82
N ARG A 45 -2.52 9.17 -5.75
CA ARG A 45 -1.44 8.42 -6.41
C ARG A 45 -1.29 8.94 -7.84
N PRO A 46 -0.18 9.61 -8.19
CA PRO A 46 0.03 10.07 -9.56
C PRO A 46 0.18 8.86 -10.51
N PRO A 47 -0.29 8.97 -11.77
CA PRO A 47 0.01 7.98 -12.79
C PRO A 47 1.49 8.04 -13.18
N PHE A 48 1.96 7.02 -13.90
CA PHE A 48 3.33 6.96 -14.42
C PHE A 48 4.41 7.12 -13.35
N GLY A 49 4.36 6.25 -12.33
CA GLY A 49 5.44 6.18 -11.34
C GLY A 49 6.80 5.83 -11.96
N PRO A 50 7.90 5.91 -11.19
CA PRO A 50 9.27 5.74 -11.70
C PRO A 50 9.51 4.47 -12.53
N GLN A 51 8.76 3.40 -12.25
CA GLN A 51 8.81 2.15 -12.99
C GLN A 51 8.43 2.27 -14.48
N PHE A 52 7.71 3.32 -14.89
CA PHE A 52 7.32 3.54 -16.29
C PHE A 52 8.43 4.11 -17.16
N GLU A 53 9.52 4.64 -16.57
CA GLU A 53 10.66 5.15 -17.33
C GLU A 53 11.31 4.08 -18.21
N ALA A 54 11.42 2.85 -17.70
CA ALA A 54 11.97 1.74 -18.47
C ALA A 54 11.12 1.38 -19.69
N ALA A 55 9.79 1.41 -19.53
CA ALA A 55 8.86 1.16 -20.63
C ALA A 55 8.93 2.27 -21.70
N ALA A 56 9.06 3.53 -21.27
CA ALA A 56 9.21 4.67 -22.18
C ALA A 56 10.51 4.58 -23.00
N LYS A 57 11.65 4.28 -22.37
CA LYS A 57 12.93 4.07 -23.06
C LYS A 57 12.82 2.96 -24.11
N ARG A 58 12.28 1.81 -23.71
CA ARG A 58 12.07 0.68 -24.63
C ARG A 58 11.17 1.05 -25.81
N SER A 59 10.09 1.82 -25.58
CA SER A 59 9.23 2.24 -26.68
C SER A 59 9.94 3.19 -27.66
N ALA A 60 10.81 4.07 -27.16
CA ALA A 60 11.60 4.96 -28.00
C ALA A 60 12.61 4.18 -28.85
N ASP A 61 13.34 3.25 -28.24
CA ASP A 61 14.31 2.39 -28.93
C ASP A 61 13.66 1.54 -30.04
N LEU A 62 12.39 1.16 -29.86
CA LEU A 62 11.63 0.31 -30.78
C LEU A 62 10.71 1.11 -31.71
N THR A 63 10.95 2.42 -31.88
CA THR A 63 10.12 3.25 -32.77
C THR A 63 10.25 2.77 -34.22
N PRO A 64 9.16 2.34 -34.88
CA PRO A 64 9.22 1.83 -36.25
C PRO A 64 9.43 2.97 -37.26
N THR A 65 10.26 2.74 -38.27
CA THR A 65 10.49 3.66 -39.40
C THR A 65 9.71 3.25 -40.65
N ALA A 66 9.14 4.23 -41.34
CA ALA A 66 8.42 4.01 -42.59
C ALA A 66 9.36 3.66 -43.75
N VAL A 67 8.86 2.87 -44.70
CA VAL A 67 9.57 2.54 -45.94
C VAL A 67 9.34 3.66 -46.95
N ALA A 68 10.42 4.25 -47.47
CA ALA A 68 10.34 5.21 -48.57
C ALA A 68 9.87 4.49 -49.84
N ARG A 69 8.84 5.03 -50.48
CA ARG A 69 8.33 4.57 -51.78
C ARG A 69 8.60 5.61 -52.84
#